data_AF-A0A838Q475-F1
#
_entry.id   AF-A0A838Q475-F1
#
_cell.length_a   1.000
_cell.length_b   1.000
_cell.length_c   1.000
_cell.angle_alpha   90.00
_cell.angle_beta   90.00
_cell.angle_gamma   90.00
#
_symmetry.space_group_name_H-M   'P 1'
#
loop_
_entity.id
_entity.type
_entity.pdbx_description
1 polymer ?
#
loop_
_entity_poly.entity_id
_entity_poly.type
_entity_poly.pdbx_seq_one_letter_code
_entity_poly.pdbx_strand_id
1 'polypeptide(L)'
;MCLSATRAPGLLIGAPLFAEYVVQWQKRGENARQFFRHHLLFLPLVPVGLAAYTVFLYVQGGDPFIAMHAQAGGWKRALTPPWQTFLWPSNFSPSHIPLYQAIVGAAIALLGAGLLLRLRPTYLVYAVVSILFYLAWGSLEGLPRYVSILFPLQLVLALLSTRWKWSYEPLLAFSIALLALCTVLFANAYQMT
;
A
#
# COMPACT_ATOMS: atom_id res chain seq x y z
N MET A 1 -12.12 -10.24 -5.14
CA MET A 1 -13.20 -9.52 -5.85
C MET A 1 -14.08 -8.70 -4.91
N CYS A 2 -14.48 -9.19 -3.72
CA CYS A 2 -15.19 -8.35 -2.73
C CYS A 2 -14.37 -7.17 -2.15
N LEU A 3 -13.04 -7.18 -2.32
CA LEU A 3 -12.13 -6.15 -1.81
C LEU A 3 -12.10 -4.87 -2.66
N SER A 4 -12.24 -4.95 -3.98
CA SER A 4 -12.24 -3.75 -4.85
C SER A 4 -13.58 -3.00 -4.80
N ALA A 5 -14.67 -3.70 -4.48
CA ALA A 5 -16.00 -3.11 -4.37
C ALA A 5 -16.19 -2.24 -3.11
N THR A 6 -15.32 -2.38 -2.10
CA THR A 6 -15.52 -1.74 -0.79
C THR A 6 -14.41 -0.76 -0.39
N ARG A 7 -13.19 -0.87 -0.93
CA ARG A 7 -12.07 0.05 -0.58
C ARG A 7 -11.10 0.27 -1.76
N ALA A 8 -10.66 1.53 -1.94
CA ALA A 8 -9.62 1.95 -2.89
C ALA A 8 -8.34 1.07 -2.90
N PRO A 9 -7.80 0.60 -1.75
CA PRO A 9 -6.68 -0.34 -1.74
C PRO A 9 -6.97 -1.72 -2.36
N GLY A 10 -8.23 -2.10 -2.56
CA GLY A 10 -8.58 -3.31 -3.31
C GLY A 10 -8.19 -3.24 -4.79
N LEU A 11 -8.02 -2.03 -5.34
CA LEU A 11 -7.47 -1.82 -6.68
C LEU A 11 -5.97 -2.13 -6.75
N LEU A 12 -5.25 -1.93 -5.65
CA LEU A 12 -3.80 -2.17 -5.57
C LEU A 12 -3.44 -3.64 -5.73
N ILE A 13 -4.37 -4.56 -5.49
CA ILE A 13 -4.19 -5.99 -5.71
C ILE A 13 -4.19 -6.33 -7.22
N GLY A 14 -4.73 -5.46 -8.08
CA GLY A 14 -4.69 -5.64 -9.53
C GLY A 14 -3.28 -5.57 -10.12
N ALA A 15 -2.44 -4.65 -9.64
CA ALA A 15 -1.07 -4.49 -10.10
C ALA A 15 -0.15 -5.71 -9.84
N PRO A 16 -0.09 -6.33 -8.64
CA PRO A 16 0.71 -7.52 -8.41
C PRO A 16 0.13 -8.74 -9.13
N LEU A 17 -1.20 -8.85 -9.28
CA LEU A 17 -1.81 -9.90 -10.09
C LEU A 17 -1.39 -9.79 -11.56
N PHE A 18 -1.36 -8.57 -12.11
CA PHE A 18 -0.88 -8.33 -13.47
C PHE A 18 0.62 -8.62 -13.59
N ALA A 19 1.44 -8.20 -12.62
CA ALA A 19 2.87 -8.50 -12.62
C ALA A 19 3.15 -10.00 -12.50
N GLU A 20 2.41 -10.73 -11.67
CA GLU A 20 2.51 -12.19 -11.57
C GLU A 20 2.11 -12.86 -12.88
N TYR A 21 1.08 -12.34 -13.54
CA TYR A 21 0.62 -12.79 -14.85
C TYR A 21 1.69 -12.62 -15.93
N VAL A 22 2.40 -11.48 -15.97
CA VAL A 22 3.53 -11.26 -16.90
C VAL A 22 4.71 -12.19 -16.58
N VAL A 23 5.04 -12.39 -15.29
CA VAL A 23 6.14 -13.26 -14.87
C VAL A 23 5.84 -14.73 -15.16
N GLN A 24 4.58 -15.18 -14.98
CA GLN A 24 4.16 -16.54 -15.32
C GLN A 24 4.13 -16.75 -16.85
N TRP A 25 3.72 -15.74 -17.62
CA TRP A 25 3.76 -15.78 -19.09
C TRP A 25 5.19 -15.93 -19.62
N GLN A 26 6.14 -15.14 -19.10
CA GLN A 26 7.55 -15.24 -19.48
C GLN A 26 8.18 -16.60 -19.13
N LYS A 27 7.75 -17.23 -18.03
CA LYS A 27 8.29 -18.53 -17.59
C LYS A 27 7.68 -19.74 -18.29
N ARG A 28 6.43 -19.64 -18.78
CA ARG A 28 5.73 -20.78 -19.39
C ARG A 28 5.89 -20.88 -20.90
N GLY A 29 6.32 -19.82 -21.59
CA GLY A 29 6.53 -19.87 -23.05
C GLY A 29 5.27 -20.25 -23.84
N GLU A 30 4.08 -19.99 -23.28
CA GLU A 30 2.80 -20.39 -23.87
C GLU A 30 2.34 -19.40 -24.96
N ASN A 31 1.74 -19.94 -26.02
CA ASN A 31 1.20 -19.18 -27.15
C ASN A 31 0.10 -18.20 -26.70
N ALA A 32 0.24 -16.92 -27.07
CA ALA A 32 -0.61 -15.79 -26.68
C ALA A 32 -2.12 -15.98 -26.93
N ARG A 33 -2.51 -16.85 -27.87
CA ARG A 33 -3.93 -17.13 -28.22
C ARG A 33 -4.66 -18.03 -27.23
N GLN A 34 -3.99 -19.03 -26.64
CA GLN A 34 -4.61 -19.92 -25.65
C GLN A 34 -4.67 -19.26 -24.27
N PHE A 35 -3.67 -18.42 -24.01
CA PHE A 35 -3.52 -17.53 -22.86
C PHE A 35 -4.67 -16.50 -22.71
N PHE A 36 -5.13 -15.91 -23.81
CA PHE A 36 -6.20 -14.91 -23.80
C PHE A 36 -7.61 -15.46 -23.52
N ARG A 37 -7.84 -16.77 -23.64
CA ARG A 37 -9.21 -17.30 -23.75
C ARG A 37 -9.84 -17.73 -22.41
N HIS A 38 -9.04 -18.08 -21.40
CA HIS A 38 -9.56 -18.59 -20.12
C HIS A 38 -9.26 -17.68 -18.90
N HIS A 39 -8.14 -16.95 -18.88
CA HIS A 39 -7.78 -16.09 -17.74
C HIS A 39 -8.21 -14.62 -17.87
N LEU A 40 -8.46 -14.16 -19.10
CA LEU A 40 -8.91 -12.79 -19.37
C LEU A 40 -10.40 -12.54 -19.07
N LEU A 41 -11.18 -13.57 -18.74
CA LEU A 41 -12.58 -13.42 -18.33
C LEU A 41 -12.70 -12.80 -16.92
N PHE A 42 -11.72 -13.03 -16.04
CA PHE A 42 -11.77 -12.55 -14.65
C PHE A 42 -10.98 -11.26 -14.42
N LEU A 43 -10.12 -10.87 -15.36
CA LEU A 43 -9.36 -9.61 -15.29
C LEU A 43 -10.24 -8.35 -15.43
N PRO A 44 -11.25 -8.28 -16.33
CA PRO A 44 -12.13 -7.13 -16.43
C PRO A 44 -13.13 -7.05 -15.26
N LEU A 45 -13.26 -8.07 -14.42
CA LEU A 45 -14.13 -7.97 -13.23
C LEU A 45 -13.64 -6.92 -12.21
N VAL A 46 -12.35 -6.59 -12.21
CA VAL A 46 -11.80 -5.52 -11.37
C VAL A 46 -12.29 -4.13 -11.79
N PRO A 47 -12.13 -3.69 -13.07
CA PRO A 47 -12.69 -2.42 -13.51
C PRO A 47 -14.22 -2.42 -13.54
N VAL A 48 -14.89 -3.57 -13.75
CA VAL A 48 -16.37 -3.63 -13.69
C VAL A 48 -16.90 -3.33 -12.28
N GLY A 49 -16.24 -3.83 -11.22
CA GLY A 49 -16.61 -3.49 -9.84
C GLY A 49 -16.43 -1.99 -9.55
N LEU A 50 -15.36 -1.38 -10.05
CA LEU A 50 -15.16 0.07 -9.94
C LEU A 50 -16.20 0.85 -10.75
N ALA A 51 -16.50 0.42 -11.97
CA ALA A 51 -17.51 1.03 -12.82
C ALA A 51 -18.90 0.99 -12.16
N ALA A 52 -19.30 -0.16 -11.61
CA ALA A 52 -20.55 -0.29 -10.87
C ALA A 52 -20.61 0.65 -9.66
N TYR A 53 -19.52 0.82 -8.93
CA TYR A 53 -19.43 1.77 -7.81
C TYR A 53 -19.51 3.24 -8.28
N THR A 54 -18.81 3.61 -9.36
CA THR A 54 -18.90 4.98 -9.92
C THR A 54 -20.30 5.29 -10.46
N VAL A 55 -20.98 4.30 -11.05
CA VAL A 55 -22.36 4.44 -11.51
C VAL A 55 -23.30 4.60 -10.32
N PHE A 56 -23.12 3.83 -9.24
CA PHE A 56 -23.89 4.00 -8.01
C PHE A 56 -23.71 5.40 -7.42
N LEU A 57 -22.48 5.90 -7.34
CA LEU A 57 -22.20 7.27 -6.88
C LEU A 57 -22.82 8.33 -7.79
N TYR A 58 -22.79 8.12 -9.11
CA TYR A 58 -23.43 9.01 -10.08
C TYR A 58 -24.95 9.04 -9.90
N VAL A 59 -25.59 7.89 -9.67
CA VAL A 59 -27.04 7.83 -9.43
C VAL A 59 -27.44 8.52 -8.12
N GLN A 60 -26.63 8.40 -7.06
CA GLN A 60 -26.94 9.05 -5.78
C GLN A 60 -26.63 10.55 -5.75
N GLY A 61 -25.53 10.99 -6.35
CA GLY A 61 -25.01 12.35 -6.15
C GLY A 61 -24.80 13.16 -7.43
N GLY A 62 -25.02 12.59 -8.62
CA GLY A 62 -24.90 13.28 -9.91
C GLY A 62 -23.46 13.50 -10.40
N ASP A 63 -22.44 13.14 -9.61
CA ASP A 63 -21.03 13.23 -9.99
C ASP A 63 -20.30 11.90 -9.72
N PRO A 64 -19.72 11.25 -10.76
CA PRO A 64 -19.04 9.96 -10.61
C PRO A 64 -17.76 10.04 -9.76
N PHE A 65 -17.22 11.25 -9.54
CA PHE A 65 -16.00 11.50 -8.77
C PHE A 65 -16.25 12.16 -7.41
N ILE A 66 -17.47 12.11 -6.88
CA ILE A 66 -17.82 12.65 -5.55
C ILE A 66 -16.86 12.21 -4.45
N ALA A 67 -16.38 10.96 -4.49
CA ALA A 67 -15.41 10.46 -3.52
C ALA A 67 -14.08 11.23 -3.57
N MET A 68 -13.59 11.57 -4.78
CA MET A 68 -12.36 12.35 -4.96
C MET A 68 -12.58 13.82 -4.56
N HIS A 69 -13.71 14.41 -4.93
CA HIS A 69 -14.06 15.78 -4.53
C HIS A 69 -14.24 15.91 -3.02
N ALA A 70 -14.86 14.93 -2.35
CA ALA A 70 -14.98 14.89 -0.90
C ALA A 70 -13.62 14.78 -0.20
N GLN A 71 -12.68 14.02 -0.77
CA GLN A 71 -11.32 13.91 -0.23
C GLN A 71 -10.48 15.18 -0.48
N ALA A 72 -10.63 15.81 -1.64
CA ALA A 72 -9.96 17.06 -1.97
C ALA A 72 -10.49 18.24 -1.14
N GLY A 73 -11.81 18.37 -1.02
CA GLY A 73 -12.46 19.47 -0.32
C GLY A 73 -12.50 19.30 1.20
N GLY A 74 -12.89 18.13 1.70
CA GLY A 74 -13.08 17.90 3.14
C GLY A 74 -11.79 17.54 3.88
N TRP A 75 -10.88 16.81 3.24
CA TRP A 75 -9.68 16.25 3.89
C TRP A 75 -8.39 16.90 3.41
N LYS A 76 -8.47 17.90 2.50
CA LYS A 76 -7.33 18.56 1.86
C LYS A 76 -6.35 17.57 1.23
N ARG A 77 -6.83 16.39 0.81
CA ARG A 77 -6.03 15.35 0.16
C ARG A 77 -6.19 15.48 -1.34
N ALA A 78 -5.22 16.13 -1.97
CA ALA A 78 -5.12 16.17 -3.43
C ALA A 78 -4.20 15.06 -3.92
N LEU A 79 -4.41 14.63 -5.17
CA LEU A 79 -3.48 13.76 -5.85
C LEU A 79 -2.19 14.55 -6.11
N THR A 80 -1.12 14.20 -5.43
CA THR A 80 0.18 14.88 -5.56
C THR A 80 1.24 13.91 -6.03
N PRO A 81 2.27 14.39 -6.75
CA PRO A 81 3.40 13.56 -7.08
C PRO A 81 4.05 12.98 -5.81
N PRO A 82 4.46 11.71 -5.81
CA PRO A 82 4.92 11.04 -4.60
C PRO A 82 6.17 11.70 -3.98
N TRP A 83 7.05 12.28 -4.80
CA TRP A 83 8.21 13.05 -4.32
C TRP A 83 7.81 14.34 -3.60
N GLN A 84 6.74 14.99 -4.03
CA GLN A 84 6.25 16.22 -3.40
C GLN A 84 5.69 15.92 -2.01
N THR A 85 4.96 14.81 -1.86
CA THR A 85 4.45 14.34 -0.57
C THR A 85 5.58 13.99 0.41
N PHE A 86 6.70 13.46 -0.09
CA PHE A 86 7.85 13.10 0.73
C PHE A 86 8.71 14.31 1.15
N LEU A 87 9.01 15.21 0.20
CA LEU A 87 9.92 16.34 0.42
C LEU A 87 9.23 17.56 1.03
N TRP A 88 7.96 17.80 0.70
CA TRP A 88 7.22 19.00 1.11
C TRP A 88 5.80 18.66 1.61
N PRO A 89 5.67 17.96 2.75
CA PRO A 89 4.35 17.69 3.33
C PRO A 89 3.74 18.99 3.89
N SER A 90 2.71 19.51 3.22
CA SER A 90 2.08 20.80 3.55
C SER A 90 0.85 20.70 4.47
N ASN A 91 0.44 19.49 4.85
CA ASN A 91 -0.87 19.23 5.45
C ASN A 91 -0.84 18.97 6.97
N PHE A 92 0.31 19.08 7.65
CA PHE A 92 0.48 18.66 9.04
C PHE A 92 1.40 19.58 9.86
N SER A 93 1.29 19.48 11.19
CA SER A 93 2.18 20.16 12.11
C SER A 93 3.65 19.74 11.91
N PRO A 94 4.61 20.68 11.86
CA PRO A 94 6.03 20.39 11.60
C PRO A 94 6.66 19.34 12.52
N SER A 95 6.11 19.15 13.72
CA SER A 95 6.64 18.20 14.71
C SER A 95 6.48 16.73 14.32
N HIS A 96 5.49 16.37 13.50
CA HIS A 96 5.21 14.97 13.13
C HIS A 96 5.86 14.55 11.80
N ILE A 97 6.29 15.52 10.98
CA ILE A 97 6.98 15.31 9.70
C ILE A 97 8.18 14.36 9.82
N PRO A 98 9.14 14.54 10.77
CA PRO A 98 10.33 13.70 10.82
C PRO A 98 10.00 12.23 11.12
N LEU A 99 8.98 11.98 11.96
CA LEU A 99 8.55 10.62 12.28
C LEU A 99 7.97 9.92 11.05
N TYR A 100 7.10 10.59 10.29
CA TYR A 100 6.52 10.01 9.08
C TYR A 100 7.56 9.78 7.98
N GLN A 101 8.49 10.72 7.79
CA GLN A 101 9.61 10.54 6.86
C GLN A 101 10.51 9.38 7.26
N ALA A 102 10.79 9.20 8.55
CA ALA A 102 11.55 8.06 9.05
C ALA A 102 10.85 6.73 8.77
N ILE A 103 9.52 6.66 8.91
CA ILE A 103 8.73 5.45 8.60
C ILE A 103 8.78 5.12 7.10
N VAL A 104 8.62 6.12 6.24
CA VAL A 104 8.74 5.94 4.79
C VAL A 104 10.16 5.52 4.41
N GLY A 105 11.17 6.16 5.00
CA GLY A 105 12.58 5.80 4.82
C GLY A 105 12.86 4.36 5.24
N ALA A 106 12.32 3.92 6.39
CA ALA A 106 12.42 2.55 6.85
C ALA A 106 11.74 1.57 5.89
N ALA A 107 10.56 1.91 5.34
CA ALA A 107 9.87 1.08 4.35
C ALA A 107 10.69 0.93 3.06
N ILE A 108 11.32 2.01 2.58
CA ILE A 108 12.22 1.99 1.42
C ILE A 108 13.47 1.17 1.70
N ALA A 109 14.06 1.30 2.90
CA ALA A 109 15.21 0.51 3.32
C ALA A 109 14.87 -0.99 3.38
N LEU A 110 13.70 -1.36 3.91
CA LEU A 110 13.21 -2.73 3.91
C LEU A 110 12.96 -3.26 2.50
N LEU A 111 12.45 -2.43 1.58
CA LEU A 111 12.35 -2.80 0.16
C LEU A 111 13.73 -3.12 -0.44
N GLY A 112 14.74 -2.28 -0.16
CA GLY A 112 16.12 -2.50 -0.56
C GLY A 112 16.69 -3.81 0.02
N ALA A 113 16.44 -4.08 1.30
CA ALA A 113 16.80 -5.34 1.94
C ALA A 113 16.08 -6.54 1.29
N GLY A 114 14.82 -6.38 0.90
CA GLY A 114 14.06 -7.39 0.17
C GLY A 114 14.64 -7.75 -1.20
N LEU A 115 15.20 -6.77 -1.91
CA LEU A 115 15.96 -7.00 -3.15
C LEU A 115 17.23 -7.81 -2.88
N LEU A 116 17.99 -7.45 -1.84
CA LEU A 116 19.22 -8.16 -1.44
C LEU A 116 18.95 -9.59 -0.99
N LEU A 117 17.82 -9.83 -0.33
CA LEU A 117 17.37 -11.16 0.11
C LEU A 117 16.74 -12.00 -1.02
N ARG A 118 16.77 -11.51 -2.28
CA ARG A 118 16.22 -12.18 -3.47
C ARG A 118 14.75 -12.58 -3.30
N LEU A 119 13.92 -11.65 -2.81
CA LEU A 119 12.48 -11.86 -2.79
C LEU A 119 11.91 -12.11 -4.17
N ARG A 120 10.79 -12.84 -4.23
CA ARG A 120 10.06 -13.03 -5.48
C ARG A 120 9.71 -11.65 -6.06
N PRO A 121 9.96 -11.40 -7.36
CA PRO A 121 9.78 -10.09 -7.98
C PRO A 121 8.34 -9.58 -7.84
N THR A 122 7.35 -10.47 -7.82
CA THR A 122 5.94 -10.12 -7.59
C THR A 122 5.70 -9.38 -6.27
N TYR A 123 6.37 -9.79 -5.19
CA TYR A 123 6.22 -9.15 -3.88
C TYR A 123 6.89 -7.77 -3.83
N LEU A 124 7.99 -7.62 -4.56
CA LEU A 124 8.68 -6.33 -4.69
C LEU A 124 7.85 -5.34 -5.50
N VAL A 125 7.26 -5.78 -6.62
CA VAL A 125 6.35 -4.94 -7.41
C VAL A 125 5.15 -4.53 -6.57
N TYR A 126 4.56 -5.45 -5.81
CA TYR A 126 3.44 -5.12 -4.92
C TYR A 126 3.80 -4.03 -3.91
N ALA A 127 4.95 -4.16 -3.25
CA ALA A 127 5.39 -3.21 -2.24
C ALA A 127 5.74 -1.84 -2.84
N VAL A 128 6.43 -1.80 -3.99
CA VAL A 128 6.74 -0.55 -4.69
C VAL A 128 5.47 0.17 -5.13
N VAL A 129 4.55 -0.53 -5.80
CA VAL A 129 3.28 0.05 -6.27
C VAL A 129 2.44 0.54 -5.10
N SER A 130 2.37 -0.23 -4.01
CA SER A 130 1.62 0.16 -2.81
C SER A 130 2.19 1.43 -2.18
N ILE A 131 3.51 1.50 -2.00
CA ILE A 131 4.18 2.68 -1.42
C ILE A 131 3.95 3.90 -2.32
N LEU A 132 4.18 3.79 -3.63
CA LEU A 132 3.96 4.89 -4.57
C LEU A 132 2.51 5.38 -4.54
N PHE A 133 1.54 4.47 -4.49
CA PHE A 133 0.13 4.81 -4.42
C PHE A 133 -0.22 5.57 -3.13
N TYR A 134 0.29 5.12 -1.99
CA TYR A 134 0.03 5.82 -0.73
C TYR A 134 0.71 7.19 -0.68
N LEU A 135 1.91 7.34 -1.24
CA LEU A 135 2.56 8.65 -1.37
C LEU A 135 1.84 9.57 -2.38
N ALA A 136 1.20 9.02 -3.41
CA ALA A 136 0.44 9.81 -4.38
C ALA A 136 -0.82 10.46 -3.79
N TRP A 137 -1.26 10.01 -2.61
CA TRP A 137 -2.48 10.51 -1.96
C TRP A 137 -2.27 11.81 -1.14
N GLY A 138 -1.08 12.42 -1.22
CA GLY A 138 -0.78 13.73 -0.63
C GLY A 138 -0.86 13.82 0.90
N SER A 139 -0.89 12.67 1.59
CA SER A 139 -0.97 12.62 3.05
C SER A 139 -0.09 11.54 3.64
N LEU A 140 0.70 11.91 4.65
CA LEU A 140 1.61 11.01 5.37
C LEU A 140 0.95 10.35 6.59
N GLU A 141 -0.16 10.90 7.09
CA GLU A 141 -0.84 10.48 8.34
C GLU A 141 -1.27 9.01 8.34
N GLY A 142 -1.75 8.52 7.20
CA GLY A 142 -2.18 7.12 7.05
C GLY A 142 -1.03 6.13 6.81
N LEU A 143 0.17 6.62 6.47
CA LEU A 143 1.27 5.76 6.04
C LEU A 143 1.74 4.75 7.08
N PRO A 144 1.89 5.07 8.38
CA PRO A 144 2.29 4.08 9.37
C PRO A 144 1.35 2.89 9.41
N ARG A 145 0.04 3.15 9.28
CA ARG A 145 -1.00 2.13 9.24
C ARG A 145 -0.96 1.32 7.95
N TYR A 146 -0.73 1.96 6.81
CA TYR A 146 -0.71 1.26 5.53
C TYR A 146 0.55 0.41 5.38
N VAL A 147 1.72 0.96 5.73
CA VAL A 147 3.01 0.30 5.68
C VAL A 147 3.05 -0.91 6.61
N SER A 148 2.48 -0.81 7.82
CA SER A 148 2.46 -1.92 8.77
C SER A 148 1.65 -3.13 8.31
N ILE A 149 0.68 -2.93 7.41
CA ILE A 149 -0.17 -4.00 6.85
C ILE A 149 0.46 -4.61 5.59
N LEU A 150 1.48 -3.97 4.99
CA LEU A 150 2.12 -4.48 3.78
C LEU A 150 2.88 -5.78 4.05
N PHE A 151 2.25 -6.89 3.67
CA PHE A 151 2.79 -8.24 3.76
C PHE A 151 4.24 -8.38 3.29
N PRO A 152 4.68 -7.82 2.14
CA PRO A 152 6.07 -7.99 1.71
C PRO A 152 7.09 -7.41 2.70
N LEU A 153 6.77 -6.30 3.36
CA LEU A 153 7.68 -5.67 4.31
C LEU A 153 7.81 -6.52 5.58
N GLN A 154 6.71 -7.10 6.05
CA GLN A 154 6.72 -8.07 7.15
C GLN A 154 7.52 -9.33 6.78
N LEU A 155 7.41 -9.78 5.53
CA LEU A 155 8.12 -10.94 5.03
C LEU A 155 9.64 -10.68 4.91
N VAL A 156 10.05 -9.46 4.53
CA VAL A 156 11.47 -9.04 4.61
C VAL A 156 11.97 -9.17 6.04
N LEU A 157 11.24 -8.63 7.02
CA LEU A 157 11.62 -8.69 8.44
C LEU A 157 11.76 -10.14 8.93
N ALA A 158 10.82 -11.02 8.56
CA ALA A 158 10.86 -12.44 8.90
C ALA A 158 12.08 -13.16 8.29
N LEU A 159 12.40 -12.87 7.03
CA LEU A 159 13.59 -13.44 6.37
C LEU A 159 14.89 -12.93 7.00
N LEU A 160 14.94 -11.64 7.36
CA LEU A 160 16.10 -11.04 8.01
C LEU A 160 16.35 -11.68 9.38
N SER A 161 15.28 -11.91 10.14
CA SER A 161 15.31 -12.62 11.43
C SER A 161 15.76 -14.08 11.30
N THR A 162 15.34 -14.78 10.24
CA THR A 162 15.74 -16.17 10.00
C THR A 162 17.21 -16.28 9.61
N ARG A 163 17.72 -15.31 8.83
CA ARG A 163 19.11 -15.27 8.37
C ARG A 163 20.07 -14.82 9.47
N TRP A 164 19.66 -13.86 10.29
CA TRP A 164 20.42 -13.39 11.45
C TRP A 164 19.61 -13.63 12.72
N LYS A 165 19.80 -14.79 13.35
CA LYS A 165 19.10 -15.18 14.58
C LYS A 165 19.23 -14.14 15.70
N TRP A 166 20.37 -13.43 15.78
CA TRP A 166 20.60 -12.37 16.76
C TRP A 166 19.70 -11.15 16.58
N SER A 167 19.11 -10.95 15.39
CA SER A 167 18.18 -9.83 15.15
C SER A 167 16.76 -10.12 15.66
N TYR A 168 16.41 -11.37 15.94
CA TYR A 168 15.04 -11.75 16.32
C TYR A 168 14.61 -11.15 17.67
N GLU A 169 15.41 -11.35 18.71
CA GLU A 169 15.12 -10.86 20.07
C GLU A 169 14.96 -9.34 20.14
N PRO A 170 15.87 -8.50 19.59
CA PRO A 170 15.69 -7.05 19.63
C PRO A 170 14.50 -6.59 18.78
N LEU A 171 14.24 -7.21 17.63
CA LEU A 171 13.06 -6.88 16.79
C LEU A 171 11.75 -7.20 17.52
N LEU A 172 11.69 -8.33 18.22
CA LEU A 172 10.53 -8.73 19.01
C LEU A 172 10.31 -7.79 20.19
N ALA A 173 11.37 -7.50 20.96
CA ALA A 173 11.31 -6.58 22.08
C ALA A 173 10.87 -5.18 21.63
N PHE A 174 11.40 -4.69 20.53
CA PHE A 174 11.00 -3.42 19.93
C PHE A 174 9.52 -3.42 19.51
N SER A 175 9.05 -4.49 18.87
CA SER A 175 7.65 -4.60 18.43
C SER A 175 6.67 -4.64 19.60
N ILE A 176 7.02 -5.35 20.69
CA ILE A 176 6.22 -5.42 21.91
C ILE A 176 6.21 -4.04 22.61
N ALA A 177 7.36 -3.39 22.72
CA ALA A 177 7.45 -2.06 23.31
C ALA A 177 6.62 -1.03 22.53
N LEU A 178 6.71 -1.06 21.20
CA LEU A 178 5.92 -0.20 20.33
C LEU A 178 4.41 -0.48 20.47
N LEU A 179 4.01 -1.76 20.55
CA LEU A 179 2.61 -2.14 20.77
C LEU A 179 2.10 -1.63 22.13
N ALA A 180 2.89 -1.79 23.19
CA ALA A 180 2.55 -1.30 24.52
C ALA A 180 2.38 0.23 24.51
N LEU A 181 3.33 0.96 23.90
CA LEU A 181 3.28 2.40 23.75
C LEU A 181 2.04 2.86 22.96
N CYS A 182 1.74 2.24 21.83
CA CYS A 182 0.55 2.54 21.04
C CYS A 182 -0.74 2.27 21.83
N THR A 183 -0.77 1.19 22.62
CA THR A 183 -1.93 0.83 23.46
C THR A 183 -2.15 1.86 24.57
N VAL A 184 -1.08 2.31 25.22
CA VAL A 184 -1.13 3.35 26.27
C VAL A 184 -1.57 4.70 25.68
N LEU A 185 -1.02 5.10 24.53
CA LEU A 185 -1.45 6.34 23.86
C LEU A 185 -2.93 6.29 23.48
N PHE A 186 -3.39 5.15 22.96
CA PHE A 186 -4.78 4.93 22.60
C PHE A 186 -5.70 4.99 23.83
N ALA A 187 -5.32 4.34 24.93
CA ALA A 187 -6.08 4.34 26.18
C ALA A 187 -6.20 5.75 26.80
N ASN A 188 -5.18 6.59 26.62
CA ASN A 188 -5.18 7.97 27.10
C ASN A 188 -5.84 8.97 26.12
N ALA A 189 -6.50 8.48 25.05
CA ALA A 189 -7.13 9.29 24.02
C ALA A 189 -6.21 10.36 23.39
N TYR A 190 -4.89 10.14 23.41
CA TYR A 190 -3.93 11.01 22.73
C TYR A 190 -4.10 10.81 21.22
N GLN A 191 -4.88 11.68 20.59
CA GLN A 191 -5.00 11.75 19.15
C GLN A 191 -3.82 12.57 18.63
N MET A 192 -2.91 11.93 17.89
CA MET A 192 -1.93 12.65 17.07
C MET A 192 -2.67 13.25 15.86
N THR A 193 -3.40 14.35 16.08
CA THR A 193 -3.94 15.20 15.01
C THR A 193 -2.96 16.31 14.67
#